data_AF-A0A2V9NJE7-F1
#
_entry.id   AF-A0A2V9NJE7-F1
#
_cell.length_a   1.000
_cell.length_b   1.000
_cell.length_c   1.000
_cell.angle_alpha   90.00
_cell.angle_beta   90.00
_cell.angle_gamma   90.00
#
_symmetry.space_group_name_H-M   'P 1'
#
loop_
_entity.id
_entity.type
_entity.pdbx_description
1 polymer ?
#
loop_
_entity_poly.entity_id
_entity_poly.type
_entity_poly.pdbx_seq_one_letter_code
_entity_poly.pdbx_strand_id
1 'polypeptide(L)'
;MGRYTHDAWSQPFPSTLGFWGDDKYPSVETSWIQPGWQATIKLTKLFGSTSVNDFQVSYAGNRITATRAGTNPGLNNQITAALPPDYPISDKTSGKDLGYPVFWGGLGNGADSDDLWTQAPWHNNEQLFIYKDDFSKVMGNHTFKLGVLFSNNQKNELVNGSSEEAPNFGGLSSGSIDSTNGVFNALWNQVSWNASELQTNPFGQQRWHDVEFYYGDSWKIRRNLTFEYGVRWSFLRQPYVANDRISSFEPFAYDPSWAILSARASE
;
A
#
# COMPACT_ATOMS: atom_id res chain seq x y z
N MET A 1 -27.58 12.07 13.81
CA MET A 1 -26.37 12.51 14.56
C MET A 1 -25.17 12.45 13.64
N GLY A 2 -24.22 13.37 13.78
CA GLY A 2 -22.99 13.40 12.99
C GLY A 2 -21.76 13.34 13.88
N ARG A 3 -20.65 12.80 13.35
CA ARG A 3 -19.33 12.83 13.97
C ARG A 3 -18.29 13.18 12.92
N TYR A 4 -17.33 13.99 13.30
CA TYR A 4 -16.12 14.24 12.53
C TYR A 4 -14.90 14.03 13.44
N THR A 5 -13.88 13.39 12.90
CA THR A 5 -12.58 13.23 13.53
C THR A 5 -11.51 13.62 12.50
N HIS A 6 -10.53 14.40 12.95
CA HIS A 6 -9.30 14.65 12.24
C HIS A 6 -8.16 14.36 13.19
N ASP A 7 -7.28 13.47 12.77
CA ASP A 7 -6.08 13.09 13.50
C ASP A 7 -4.88 13.26 12.58
N ALA A 8 -3.73 13.55 13.15
CA ALA A 8 -2.49 13.62 12.41
C ALA A 8 -1.37 13.17 13.34
N TRP A 9 -0.46 12.39 12.78
CA TRP A 9 0.78 12.05 13.44
C TRP A 9 1.94 12.22 12.48
N SER A 10 3.13 12.32 13.05
CA SER A 10 4.37 12.46 12.31
C SER A 10 5.41 11.51 12.89
N GLN A 11 6.22 10.92 12.02
CA GLN A 11 7.47 10.27 12.39
C GLN A 11 8.64 11.13 11.89
N PRO A 12 9.30 11.92 12.76
CA PRO A 12 10.55 12.54 12.40
C PRO A 12 11.71 11.53 12.43
N PHE A 13 12.80 11.86 11.75
CA PHE A 13 14.10 11.24 11.90
C PHE A 13 14.75 11.62 13.26
N PRO A 14 15.49 10.72 13.94
CA PRO A 14 15.61 9.28 13.66
C PRO A 14 14.33 8.53 14.05
N SER A 15 13.99 7.51 13.27
CA SER A 15 12.83 6.70 13.57
C SER A 15 13.03 5.91 14.87
N THR A 16 12.15 6.14 15.84
CA THR A 16 12.16 5.40 17.12
C THR A 16 11.33 4.12 17.08
N LEU A 17 10.63 3.85 15.97
CA LEU A 17 9.63 2.79 15.85
C LEU A 17 9.90 1.80 14.70
N GLY A 18 10.88 2.06 13.83
CA GLY A 18 11.27 1.17 12.73
C GLY A 18 10.16 0.97 11.69
N PHE A 19 9.91 2.00 10.88
CA PHE A 19 8.92 2.01 9.80
C PHE A 19 9.55 1.70 8.43
N TRP A 20 8.77 1.73 7.34
CA TRP A 20 9.29 1.40 5.99
C TRP A 20 10.30 2.41 5.44
N GLY A 21 11.46 1.95 5.01
CA GLY A 21 12.50 2.82 4.47
C GLY A 21 13.31 3.50 5.56
N ASP A 22 13.29 2.90 6.76
CA ASP A 22 14.29 3.10 7.79
C ASP A 22 15.34 1.99 7.66
N ASP A 23 16.61 2.39 7.74
CA ASP A 23 17.75 1.51 7.92
C ASP A 23 18.46 1.89 9.22
N LYS A 24 19.53 1.17 9.57
CA LYS A 24 20.33 1.50 10.78
C LYS A 24 21.28 2.69 10.59
N TYR A 25 21.35 3.27 9.40
CA TYR A 25 22.32 4.28 9.01
C TYR A 25 21.67 5.67 9.01
N PRO A 26 21.90 6.48 10.05
CA PRO A 26 21.16 7.72 10.27
C PRO A 26 21.53 8.86 9.30
N SER A 27 22.35 8.60 8.27
CA SER A 27 22.84 9.63 7.36
C SER A 27 21.75 10.10 6.41
N VAL A 28 21.04 9.16 5.78
CA VAL A 28 19.92 9.44 4.88
C VAL A 28 18.76 8.55 5.30
N GLU A 29 17.72 9.14 5.86
CA GLU A 29 16.55 8.42 6.39
C GLU A 29 15.25 9.06 5.87
N THR A 30 14.12 8.50 6.29
CA THR A 30 12.78 8.97 5.93
C THR A 30 12.10 9.65 7.12
N SER A 31 11.49 10.82 6.90
CA SER A 31 10.50 11.40 7.82
C SER A 31 9.13 11.42 7.18
N TRP A 32 8.09 11.26 7.99
CA TRP A 32 6.74 10.97 7.50
C TRP A 32 5.70 11.79 8.24
N ILE A 33 4.66 12.19 7.53
CA ILE A 33 3.44 12.72 8.11
C ILE A 33 2.25 11.93 7.59
N GLN A 34 1.27 11.70 8.47
CA GLN A 34 0.04 11.00 8.12
C GLN A 34 -1.18 11.65 8.79
N PRO A 35 -1.78 12.68 8.16
CA PRO A 35 -3.13 13.12 8.49
C PRO A 35 -4.19 12.09 8.07
N GLY A 36 -5.22 11.96 8.91
CA GLY A 36 -6.39 11.12 8.77
C GLY A 36 -7.68 11.91 9.00
N TRP A 37 -8.75 11.50 8.32
CA TRP A 37 -10.04 12.19 8.34
C TRP A 37 -11.13 11.12 8.38
N GLN A 38 -12.10 11.29 9.26
CA GLN A 38 -13.32 10.49 9.24
C GLN A 38 -14.52 11.38 9.51
N ALA A 39 -15.55 11.29 8.67
CA ALA A 39 -16.82 11.96 8.86
C ALA A 39 -17.94 10.95 8.71
N THR A 40 -18.92 10.98 9.61
CA THR A 40 -20.08 10.09 9.55
C THR A 40 -21.34 10.87 9.88
N ILE A 41 -22.38 10.70 9.09
CA ILE A 41 -23.74 11.16 9.38
C ILE A 41 -24.64 9.94 9.44
N LYS A 42 -25.44 9.85 10.50
CA LYS A 42 -26.43 8.79 10.70
C LYS A 42 -27.83 9.38 10.90
N LEU A 43 -28.80 8.87 10.15
CA LEU A 43 -30.22 9.13 10.28
C LEU A 43 -30.90 7.89 10.86
N THR A 44 -31.51 8.03 12.03
CA THR A 44 -32.29 6.97 12.67
C THR A 44 -33.77 7.27 12.54
N LYS A 45 -34.55 6.33 12.00
CA LYS A 45 -36.00 6.42 11.89
C LYS A 45 -36.68 5.28 12.64
N LEU A 46 -37.61 5.64 13.51
CA LEU A 46 -38.51 4.67 14.16
C LEU A 46 -39.71 4.43 13.24
N PHE A 47 -39.99 3.16 12.97
CA PHE A 47 -41.18 2.71 12.24
C PHE A 47 -42.12 2.01 13.23
N GLY A 48 -42.97 2.81 13.89
CA GLY A 48 -43.82 2.35 14.98
C GLY A 48 -43.01 2.02 16.25
N SER A 49 -43.55 1.13 17.09
CA SER A 49 -42.95 0.77 18.38
C SER A 49 -41.96 -0.39 18.34
N THR A 50 -41.80 -1.05 17.19
CA THR A 50 -41.05 -2.31 17.10
C THR A 50 -39.96 -2.33 16.04
N SER A 51 -39.82 -1.28 15.22
CA SER A 51 -38.88 -1.28 14.10
C SER A 51 -38.06 0.00 14.07
N VAL A 52 -36.76 -0.13 13.77
CA VAL A 52 -35.80 0.97 13.68
C VAL A 52 -34.99 0.79 12.40
N ASN A 53 -34.73 1.89 11.71
CA ASN A 53 -33.82 1.92 10.58
C ASN A 53 -32.74 2.97 10.83
N ASP A 54 -31.50 2.58 10.61
CA ASP A 54 -30.30 3.41 10.75
C ASP A 54 -29.64 3.50 9.37
N PHE A 55 -29.82 4.62 8.68
CA PHE A 55 -29.09 4.93 7.46
C PHE A 55 -27.85 5.76 7.80
N GLN A 56 -26.68 5.32 7.32
CA GLN A 56 -25.39 5.93 7.59
C GLN A 56 -24.62 6.19 6.30
N VAL A 57 -24.06 7.40 6.21
CA VAL A 57 -23.06 7.76 5.21
C VAL A 57 -21.78 8.12 5.95
N SER A 58 -20.67 7.48 5.57
CA SER A 58 -19.35 7.73 6.12
C SER A 58 -18.36 8.05 5.02
N TYR A 59 -17.44 8.96 5.33
CA TYR A 59 -16.23 9.23 4.58
C TYR A 59 -15.04 8.94 5.48
N ALA A 60 -14.05 8.23 4.97
CA ALA A 60 -12.76 8.08 5.61
C ALA A 60 -11.67 8.37 4.59
N GLY A 61 -10.55 8.94 5.03
CA GLY A 61 -9.38 9.08 4.16
C GLY A 61 -8.12 9.34 4.95
N ASN A 62 -6.99 9.15 4.30
CA ASN A 62 -5.68 9.51 4.82
C ASN A 62 -4.79 10.03 3.69
N ARG A 63 -3.65 10.59 4.08
CA ARG A 63 -2.55 10.92 3.19
C ARG A 63 -1.26 10.66 3.93
N ILE A 64 -0.34 9.93 3.32
CA ILE A 64 1.01 9.76 3.82
C ILE A 64 1.93 10.57 2.91
N THR A 65 2.89 11.27 3.51
CA THR A 65 3.96 11.93 2.78
C THR A 65 5.27 11.65 3.50
N ALA A 66 6.18 11.01 2.79
CA ALA A 66 7.52 10.67 3.22
C ALA A 66 8.52 11.59 2.50
N THR A 67 9.36 12.26 3.28
CA THR A 67 10.37 13.21 2.82
C THR A 67 11.75 12.81 3.32
N ARG A 68 12.77 13.10 2.52
CA ARG A 68 14.17 12.79 2.87
C ARG A 68 14.57 13.54 4.14
N ALA A 69 15.19 12.83 5.06
CA ALA A 69 15.70 13.32 6.33
C ALA A 69 17.04 12.62 6.65
N GLY A 70 17.45 12.61 7.91
CA GLY A 70 18.75 12.09 8.35
C GLY A 70 19.67 13.17 8.90
N THR A 71 20.80 12.75 9.44
CA THR A 71 21.90 13.63 9.87
C THR A 71 22.64 14.28 8.71
N ASN A 72 22.60 13.68 7.52
CA ASN A 72 23.25 14.20 6.31
C ASN A 72 22.43 13.86 5.04
N PRO A 73 21.22 14.42 4.88
CA PRO A 73 20.33 14.11 3.75
C PRO A 73 20.95 14.45 2.38
N GLY A 74 21.92 15.37 2.33
CA GLY A 74 22.65 15.71 1.11
C GLY A 74 23.56 14.59 0.59
N LEU A 75 23.89 13.59 1.43
CA LEU A 75 24.66 12.41 1.02
C LEU A 75 23.97 11.63 -0.09
N ASN A 76 22.63 11.61 -0.13
CA ASN A 76 21.86 10.97 -1.20
C ASN A 76 22.36 11.40 -2.59
N ASN A 77 22.52 12.70 -2.81
CA ASN A 77 22.94 13.24 -4.10
C ASN A 77 24.38 12.84 -4.45
N GLN A 78 25.25 12.67 -3.46
CA GLN A 78 26.62 12.21 -3.68
C GLN A 78 26.65 10.73 -4.08
N ILE A 79 25.84 9.88 -3.40
CA ILE A 79 25.74 8.47 -3.71
C ILE A 79 25.13 8.28 -5.11
N THR A 80 24.00 8.92 -5.41
CA THR A 80 23.36 8.84 -6.73
C THR A 80 24.24 9.40 -7.85
N ALA A 81 25.13 10.36 -7.57
CA ALA A 81 26.10 10.83 -8.55
C ALA A 81 27.26 9.84 -8.78
N ALA A 82 27.67 9.12 -7.73
CA ALA A 82 28.72 8.10 -7.81
C ALA A 82 28.23 6.80 -8.46
N LEU A 83 26.94 6.47 -8.28
CA LEU A 83 26.27 5.32 -8.86
C LEU A 83 24.92 5.77 -9.46
N PRO A 84 24.94 6.36 -10.67
CA PRO A 84 23.73 6.79 -11.34
C PRO A 84 22.88 5.59 -11.79
N PRO A 85 21.56 5.78 -11.96
CA PRO A 85 20.70 4.75 -12.55
C PRO A 85 21.08 4.46 -14.00
N ASP A 86 20.86 3.21 -14.41
CA ASP A 86 21.05 2.74 -15.78
C ASP A 86 19.97 3.31 -16.72
N TYR A 87 18.72 3.41 -16.25
CA TYR A 87 17.65 4.07 -17.01
C TYR A 87 17.74 5.60 -16.90
N PRO A 88 17.30 6.35 -17.93
CA PRO A 88 17.33 7.80 -17.91
C PRO A 88 16.61 8.40 -16.70
N ILE A 89 17.22 9.43 -16.10
CA ILE A 89 16.60 10.19 -15.00
C ILE A 89 15.23 10.78 -15.38
N SER A 90 14.98 11.03 -16.68
CA SER A 90 13.68 11.48 -17.18
C SER A 90 12.55 10.47 -17.00
N ASP A 91 12.88 9.19 -16.85
CA ASP A 91 11.91 8.09 -16.72
C ASP A 91 11.58 7.82 -15.25
N LYS A 92 12.43 8.29 -14.33
CA LYS A 92 12.30 8.12 -12.88
C LYS A 92 11.21 9.04 -12.34
N THR A 93 10.31 8.52 -11.51
CA THR A 93 9.17 9.28 -10.98
C THR A 93 9.62 10.45 -10.12
N SER A 94 10.67 10.25 -9.32
CA SER A 94 11.28 11.31 -8.49
C SER A 94 12.34 12.11 -9.24
N GLY A 95 12.63 11.80 -10.51
CA GLY A 95 13.68 12.44 -11.29
C GLY A 95 15.02 12.44 -10.55
N LYS A 96 15.66 13.62 -10.43
CA LYS A 96 16.93 13.77 -9.69
C LYS A 96 16.80 13.60 -8.18
N ASP A 97 15.59 13.64 -7.65
CA ASP A 97 15.31 13.48 -6.23
C ASP A 97 15.06 12.01 -5.84
N LEU A 98 15.34 11.04 -6.72
CA LEU A 98 15.23 9.63 -6.37
C LEU A 98 16.06 9.25 -5.13
N GLY A 99 15.67 8.16 -4.48
CA GLY A 99 16.43 7.60 -3.38
C GLY A 99 17.80 7.09 -3.85
N TYR A 100 18.73 6.92 -2.92
CA TYR A 100 20.03 6.34 -3.23
C TYR A 100 19.89 4.82 -3.58
N PRO A 101 20.90 4.20 -4.23
CA PRO A 101 20.91 2.76 -4.56
C PRO A 101 20.70 1.80 -3.39
N VAL A 102 19.86 0.80 -3.59
CA VAL A 102 19.46 -0.14 -2.54
C VAL A 102 20.45 -1.28 -2.39
N PHE A 103 20.62 -1.76 -1.16
CA PHE A 103 21.29 -3.02 -0.87
C PHE A 103 20.42 -3.92 0.01
N TRP A 104 19.73 -4.88 -0.60
CA TRP A 104 18.87 -5.84 0.07
C TRP A 104 19.69 -6.93 0.77
N GLY A 105 19.35 -7.21 2.03
CA GLY A 105 20.11 -8.07 2.94
C GLY A 105 21.45 -7.47 3.37
N GLY A 106 21.65 -6.16 3.15
CA GLY A 106 22.91 -5.46 3.37
C GLY A 106 24.09 -6.14 2.68
N LEU A 107 25.30 -5.87 3.16
CA LEU A 107 26.48 -6.53 2.59
C LEU A 107 26.62 -8.00 3.06
N GLY A 108 25.70 -8.51 3.89
CA GLY A 108 25.76 -9.86 4.45
C GLY A 108 26.62 -9.98 5.72
N ASN A 109 27.09 -11.20 6.00
CA ASN A 109 27.82 -11.54 7.22
C ASN A 109 29.06 -10.65 7.42
N GLY A 110 29.22 -10.01 8.58
CA GLY A 110 30.30 -9.04 8.85
C GLY A 110 29.94 -7.56 8.58
N ALA A 111 28.72 -7.29 8.09
CA ALA A 111 28.13 -5.94 7.93
C ALA A 111 26.67 -5.87 8.45
N ASP A 112 26.33 -6.74 9.40
CA ASP A 112 25.01 -7.01 10.02
C ASP A 112 23.79 -7.21 9.10
N SER A 113 23.98 -7.51 7.81
CA SER A 113 22.90 -7.96 6.90
C SER A 113 21.63 -7.07 6.83
N ASP A 114 21.69 -5.83 7.31
CA ASP A 114 20.56 -4.90 7.30
C ASP A 114 20.44 -4.23 5.94
N ASP A 115 19.20 -4.07 5.48
CA ASP A 115 18.90 -3.37 4.23
C ASP A 115 19.43 -1.93 4.27
N LEU A 116 20.00 -1.49 3.15
CA LEU A 116 20.34 -0.09 2.92
C LEU A 116 19.35 0.45 1.88
N TRP A 117 18.35 1.21 2.31
CA TRP A 117 17.30 1.72 1.44
C TRP A 117 16.57 2.94 2.03
N THR A 118 15.83 3.68 1.21
CA THR A 118 15.02 4.81 1.69
C THR A 118 13.70 4.91 0.93
N GLN A 119 12.60 5.07 1.68
CA GLN A 119 11.28 5.25 1.10
C GLN A 119 11.20 6.60 0.35
N ALA A 120 11.84 7.65 0.88
CA ALA A 120 11.64 9.03 0.44
C ALA A 120 12.32 9.41 -0.90
N PRO A 121 11.69 10.32 -1.68
CA PRO A 121 10.35 10.88 -1.49
C PRO A 121 9.24 9.87 -1.85
N TRP A 122 8.20 9.79 -1.02
CA TRP A 122 7.05 8.93 -1.28
C TRP A 122 5.76 9.55 -0.79
N HIS A 123 4.63 9.22 -1.42
CA HIS A 123 3.33 9.68 -0.97
C HIS A 123 2.19 8.77 -1.39
N ASN A 124 1.10 8.86 -0.65
CA ASN A 124 -0.18 8.29 -1.05
C ASN A 124 -1.36 9.19 -0.71
N ASN A 125 -2.54 8.79 -1.14
CA ASN A 125 -3.80 9.20 -0.55
C ASN A 125 -4.83 8.07 -0.66
N GLU A 126 -5.70 7.96 0.34
CA GLU A 126 -6.81 7.02 0.33
C GLU A 126 -8.10 7.74 0.68
N GLN A 127 -9.19 7.32 0.04
CA GLN A 127 -10.54 7.82 0.26
C GLN A 127 -11.54 6.68 0.15
N LEU A 128 -12.41 6.58 1.15
CA LEU A 128 -13.46 5.58 1.25
C LEU A 128 -14.79 6.30 1.48
N PHE A 129 -15.76 6.08 0.60
CA PHE A 129 -17.14 6.47 0.78
C PHE A 129 -17.97 5.25 1.08
N ILE A 130 -18.59 5.21 2.27
CA ILE A 130 -19.30 4.04 2.78
C ILE A 130 -20.75 4.43 3.02
N TYR A 131 -21.65 3.67 2.42
CA TYR A 131 -23.09 3.75 2.61
C TYR A 131 -23.54 2.49 3.32
N LYS A 132 -24.27 2.66 4.42
CA LYS A 132 -24.73 1.55 5.23
C LYS A 132 -26.19 1.77 5.63
N ASP A 133 -27.00 0.73 5.49
CA ASP A 133 -28.39 0.74 5.93
C ASP A 133 -28.64 -0.47 6.84
N ASP A 134 -29.01 -0.20 8.09
CA ASP A 134 -29.31 -1.19 9.11
C ASP A 134 -30.79 -1.11 9.51
N PHE A 135 -31.55 -2.16 9.25
CA PHE A 135 -32.92 -2.31 9.72
C PHE A 135 -33.00 -3.32 10.86
N SER A 136 -33.66 -2.96 11.95
CA SER A 136 -33.94 -3.84 13.08
C SER A 136 -35.43 -3.90 13.38
N LYS A 137 -35.94 -5.09 13.68
CA LYS A 137 -37.36 -5.28 14.03
C LYS A 137 -37.54 -6.33 15.12
N VAL A 138 -38.29 -5.97 16.15
CA VAL A 138 -38.79 -6.91 17.15
C VAL A 138 -40.14 -7.46 16.67
N MET A 139 -40.26 -8.78 16.59
CA MET A 139 -41.52 -9.44 16.25
C MET A 139 -41.69 -10.68 17.13
N GLY A 140 -42.63 -10.61 18.07
CA GLY A 140 -42.83 -11.67 19.06
C GLY A 140 -41.58 -11.86 19.92
N ASN A 141 -41.02 -13.08 19.91
CA ASN A 141 -39.79 -13.42 20.61
C ASN A 141 -38.52 -13.35 19.72
N HIS A 142 -38.63 -12.77 18.52
CA HIS A 142 -37.52 -12.56 17.59
C HIS A 142 -37.09 -11.09 17.55
N THR A 143 -35.79 -10.87 17.39
CA THR A 143 -35.21 -9.57 17.04
C THR A 143 -34.39 -9.73 15.78
N PHE A 144 -34.97 -9.31 14.67
CA PHE A 144 -34.34 -9.36 13.36
C PHE A 144 -33.43 -8.16 13.14
N LYS A 145 -32.32 -8.40 12.46
CA LYS A 145 -31.42 -7.39 11.91
C LYS A 145 -31.17 -7.72 10.44
N LEU A 146 -31.36 -6.74 9.57
CA LEU A 146 -31.05 -6.81 8.16
C LEU A 146 -30.20 -5.61 7.82
N GLY A 147 -29.24 -5.76 6.91
CA GLY A 147 -28.56 -4.59 6.40
C GLY A 147 -27.75 -4.83 5.16
N VAL A 148 -27.36 -3.71 4.57
CA VAL A 148 -26.55 -3.63 3.36
C VAL A 148 -25.44 -2.61 3.59
N LEU A 149 -24.27 -2.91 3.04
CA LEU A 149 -23.13 -2.00 2.97
C LEU A 149 -22.68 -1.89 1.51
N PHE A 150 -22.48 -0.67 1.06
CA PHE A 150 -21.85 -0.36 -0.21
C PHE A 150 -20.67 0.58 0.05
N SER A 151 -19.49 0.25 -0.46
CA SER A 151 -18.32 1.11 -0.39
C SER A 151 -17.82 1.46 -1.80
N ASN A 152 -17.35 2.70 -1.95
CA ASN A 152 -16.59 3.16 -3.10
C ASN A 152 -15.26 3.68 -2.61
N ASN A 153 -14.19 2.95 -2.96
CA ASN A 153 -12.88 3.15 -2.37
C ASN A 153 -11.84 3.48 -3.43
N GLN A 154 -10.92 4.37 -3.07
CA GLN A 154 -9.87 4.87 -3.95
C GLN A 154 -8.58 4.96 -3.15
N LYS A 155 -7.51 4.41 -3.70
CA LYS A 155 -6.15 4.58 -3.19
C LYS A 155 -5.26 5.02 -4.34
N ASN A 156 -4.50 6.08 -4.14
CA ASN A 156 -3.48 6.50 -5.08
C ASN A 156 -2.13 6.50 -4.38
N GLU A 157 -1.17 5.70 -4.85
CA GLU A 157 0.14 5.56 -4.21
C GLU A 157 1.24 5.23 -5.21
N LEU A 158 2.48 5.57 -4.86
CA LEU A 158 3.64 5.00 -5.53
C LEU A 158 3.75 3.51 -5.13
N VAL A 159 3.99 2.65 -6.11
CA VAL A 159 4.00 1.18 -5.91
C VAL A 159 5.15 0.75 -5.01
N ASN A 160 6.31 1.39 -5.17
CA ASN A 160 7.56 1.07 -4.48
C ASN A 160 8.12 2.27 -3.73
N GLY A 161 9.17 2.08 -2.93
CA GLY A 161 10.00 3.15 -2.39
C GLY A 161 10.75 3.91 -3.49
N SER A 162 11.14 5.15 -3.20
CA SER A 162 11.88 5.97 -4.18
C SER A 162 13.27 5.40 -4.50
N SER A 163 13.94 4.77 -3.53
CA SER A 163 15.24 4.14 -3.74
C SER A 163 15.18 2.95 -4.69
N GLU A 164 14.02 2.30 -4.85
CA GLU A 164 13.88 1.13 -5.72
C GLU A 164 13.95 1.48 -7.22
N GLU A 165 13.79 2.77 -7.57
CA GLU A 165 14.06 3.27 -8.91
C GLU A 165 15.56 3.51 -9.16
N ALA A 166 16.42 3.45 -8.15
CA ALA A 166 17.88 3.36 -8.33
C ALA A 166 18.32 1.90 -8.52
N PRO A 167 19.59 1.67 -8.91
CA PRO A 167 20.16 0.32 -8.92
C PRO A 167 19.98 -0.37 -7.57
N ASN A 168 19.42 -1.56 -7.57
CA ASN A 168 19.21 -2.40 -6.40
C ASN A 168 20.17 -3.57 -6.46
N PHE A 169 20.93 -3.79 -5.39
CA PHE A 169 21.82 -4.93 -5.23
C PHE A 169 21.31 -5.86 -4.14
N GLY A 170 21.62 -7.14 -4.24
CA GLY A 170 21.26 -8.09 -3.19
C GLY A 170 21.84 -9.47 -3.42
N GLY A 171 22.53 -9.99 -2.40
CA GLY A 171 23.17 -11.30 -2.46
C GLY A 171 24.25 -11.43 -3.55
N LEU A 172 25.10 -12.43 -3.38
CA LEU A 172 26.13 -12.75 -4.36
C LEU A 172 25.50 -13.37 -5.62
N SER A 173 26.00 -12.97 -6.78
CA SER A 173 25.64 -13.61 -8.05
C SER A 173 26.15 -15.05 -8.12
N SER A 174 25.48 -15.88 -8.92
CA SER A 174 25.87 -17.28 -9.08
C SER A 174 27.30 -17.39 -9.62
N GLY A 175 28.16 -18.13 -8.91
CA GLY A 175 29.56 -18.30 -9.27
C GLY A 175 30.49 -17.16 -8.86
N SER A 176 29.99 -16.14 -8.15
CA SER A 176 30.84 -15.13 -7.51
C SER A 176 31.72 -15.77 -6.43
N ILE A 177 32.92 -15.24 -6.27
CA ILE A 177 33.72 -15.53 -5.09
C ILE A 177 33.04 -14.97 -3.83
N ASP A 178 33.27 -15.61 -2.70
CA ASP A 178 32.75 -15.21 -1.41
C ASP A 178 33.83 -15.36 -0.33
N SER A 179 34.21 -14.25 0.31
CA SER A 179 35.13 -14.26 1.45
C SER A 179 34.44 -14.58 2.79
N THR A 180 33.12 -14.77 2.79
CA THR A 180 32.22 -14.86 3.96
C THR A 180 32.18 -13.61 4.83
N ASN A 181 32.77 -12.51 4.36
CA ASN A 181 32.76 -11.19 4.99
C ASN A 181 32.23 -10.15 4.00
N GLY A 182 31.03 -9.65 4.26
CA GLY A 182 30.30 -8.72 3.42
C GLY A 182 31.02 -7.41 3.14
N VAL A 183 31.64 -6.82 4.17
CA VAL A 183 32.40 -5.58 4.02
C VAL A 183 33.59 -5.80 3.09
N PHE A 184 34.30 -6.92 3.26
CA PHE A 184 35.41 -7.26 2.37
C PHE A 184 34.93 -7.53 0.95
N ASN A 185 33.86 -8.30 0.80
CA ASN A 185 33.25 -8.61 -0.49
C ASN A 185 32.84 -7.33 -1.24
N ALA A 186 32.29 -6.32 -0.55
CA ALA A 186 31.90 -5.05 -1.16
C ALA A 186 33.09 -4.23 -1.69
N LEU A 187 34.28 -4.40 -1.09
CA LEU A 187 35.51 -3.72 -1.50
C LEU A 187 36.35 -4.56 -2.48
N TRP A 188 35.97 -5.81 -2.71
CA TRP A 188 36.72 -6.72 -3.56
C TRP A 188 36.18 -6.71 -4.99
N ASN A 189 36.98 -6.16 -5.91
CA ASN A 189 36.65 -6.00 -7.33
C ASN A 189 36.39 -7.30 -8.13
N GLN A 190 36.55 -8.47 -7.52
CA GLN A 190 36.25 -9.78 -8.14
C GLN A 190 34.88 -10.32 -7.70
N VAL A 191 34.23 -9.69 -6.73
CA VAL A 191 32.90 -10.06 -6.26
C VAL A 191 31.85 -9.44 -7.19
N SER A 192 30.85 -10.24 -7.54
CA SER A 192 29.71 -9.82 -8.35
C SER A 192 28.41 -10.03 -7.58
N TRP A 193 27.59 -9.00 -7.48
CA TRP A 193 26.30 -9.01 -6.78
C TRP A 193 25.15 -9.14 -7.77
N ASN A 194 24.03 -9.74 -7.36
CA ASN A 194 22.83 -9.63 -8.20
C ASN A 194 22.37 -8.19 -8.20
N ALA A 195 21.93 -7.70 -9.36
CA ALA A 195 21.49 -6.35 -9.55
C ALA A 195 20.18 -6.31 -10.33
N SER A 196 19.35 -5.31 -10.03
CA SER A 196 18.12 -5.01 -10.77
C SER A 196 17.78 -3.53 -10.65
N GLU A 197 17.06 -2.99 -11.61
CA GLU A 197 16.62 -1.59 -11.56
C GLU A 197 15.22 -1.47 -12.16
N LEU A 198 14.35 -0.70 -11.52
CA LEU A 198 13.07 -0.32 -12.08
C LEU A 198 13.24 0.90 -12.99
N GLN A 199 12.75 0.83 -14.23
CA GLN A 199 12.76 1.99 -15.13
C GLN A 199 11.98 3.16 -14.54
N THR A 200 10.82 2.88 -13.95
CA THR A 200 9.92 3.88 -13.37
C THR A 200 9.08 3.28 -12.24
N ASN A 201 8.68 4.09 -11.27
CA ASN A 201 7.77 3.73 -10.19
C ASN A 201 6.42 4.42 -10.41
N PRO A 202 5.47 3.76 -11.10
CA PRO A 202 4.24 4.40 -11.50
C PRO A 202 3.38 4.76 -10.28
N PHE A 203 2.65 5.86 -10.39
CA PHE A 203 1.63 6.21 -9.41
C PHE A 203 0.35 5.41 -9.68
N GLY A 204 0.15 4.35 -8.90
CA GLY A 204 -0.99 3.45 -9.01
C GLY A 204 -2.27 4.12 -8.53
N GLN A 205 -3.32 4.10 -9.34
CA GLN A 205 -4.62 4.69 -9.02
C GLN A 205 -5.68 3.59 -8.79
N GLN A 206 -5.54 2.84 -7.70
CA GLN A 206 -6.39 1.69 -7.39
C GLN A 206 -7.81 2.11 -7.01
N ARG A 207 -8.80 1.37 -7.51
CA ARG A 207 -10.24 1.56 -7.30
C ARG A 207 -10.89 0.22 -6.99
N TRP A 208 -11.80 0.20 -6.03
CA TRP A 208 -12.59 -0.99 -5.71
C TRP A 208 -13.92 -0.64 -5.07
N HIS A 209 -14.83 -1.61 -5.09
CA HIS A 209 -16.16 -1.49 -4.51
C HIS A 209 -16.48 -2.76 -3.73
N ASP A 210 -16.98 -2.59 -2.52
CA ASP A 210 -17.47 -3.69 -1.70
C ASP A 210 -18.99 -3.59 -1.61
N VAL A 211 -19.66 -4.72 -1.83
CA VAL A 211 -21.10 -4.83 -1.61
C VAL A 211 -21.34 -5.96 -0.64
N GLU A 212 -21.98 -5.66 0.47
CA GLU A 212 -22.23 -6.65 1.51
C GLU A 212 -23.68 -6.65 1.94
N PHE A 213 -24.23 -7.84 2.18
CA PHE A 213 -25.58 -8.04 2.68
C PHE A 213 -25.49 -8.91 3.93
N TYR A 214 -26.24 -8.58 4.96
CA TYR A 214 -26.26 -9.36 6.19
C TYR A 214 -27.65 -9.45 6.80
N TYR A 215 -27.88 -10.58 7.44
CA TYR A 215 -29.10 -10.91 8.16
C TYR A 215 -28.72 -11.56 9.49
N GLY A 216 -29.49 -11.27 10.53
CA GLY A 216 -29.40 -11.97 11.80
C GLY A 216 -30.73 -11.98 12.54
N ASP A 217 -30.90 -12.98 13.39
CA ASP A 217 -32.04 -13.13 14.28
C ASP A 217 -31.56 -13.54 15.67
N SER A 218 -32.04 -12.81 16.68
CA SER A 218 -31.92 -13.19 18.09
C SER A 218 -33.27 -13.68 18.57
N TRP A 219 -33.38 -14.99 18.76
CA TRP A 219 -34.61 -15.71 19.06
C TRP A 219 -34.67 -16.14 20.52
N LYS A 220 -35.57 -15.54 21.30
CA LYS A 220 -35.82 -15.91 22.69
C LYS A 220 -36.78 -17.10 22.77
N ILE A 221 -36.23 -18.31 22.67
CA ILE A 221 -36.99 -19.57 22.72
C ILE A 221 -37.72 -19.71 24.06
N ARG A 222 -37.04 -19.40 25.18
CA ARG A 222 -37.58 -19.42 26.56
C ARG A 222 -36.99 -18.25 27.37
N ARG A 223 -37.49 -18.02 28.59
CA ARG A 223 -37.04 -16.91 29.45
C ARG A 223 -35.54 -16.91 29.76
N ASN A 224 -34.91 -18.08 29.71
CA ASN A 224 -33.50 -18.34 30.01
C ASN A 224 -32.72 -18.94 28.81
N LEU A 225 -33.28 -18.92 27.60
CA LEU A 225 -32.62 -19.44 26.40
C LEU A 225 -32.88 -18.53 25.21
N THR A 226 -31.80 -17.94 24.69
CA THR A 226 -31.77 -17.17 23.46
C THR A 226 -30.87 -17.90 22.47
N PHE A 227 -31.33 -18.04 21.23
CA PHE A 227 -30.55 -18.57 20.12
C PHE A 227 -30.29 -17.45 19.12
N GLU A 228 -29.03 -17.28 18.72
CA GLU A 228 -28.64 -16.24 17.78
C GLU A 228 -28.02 -16.88 16.55
N TYR A 229 -28.46 -16.47 15.38
CA TYR A 229 -27.92 -16.95 14.11
C TYR A 229 -28.00 -15.84 13.06
N GLY A 230 -27.17 -15.94 12.04
CA GLY A 230 -27.09 -14.95 10.99
C GLY A 230 -26.15 -15.36 9.87
N VAL A 231 -26.20 -14.58 8.79
CA VAL A 231 -25.36 -14.74 7.61
C VAL A 231 -24.92 -13.37 7.12
N ARG A 232 -23.70 -13.30 6.60
CA ARG A 232 -23.17 -12.15 5.88
C ARG A 232 -22.55 -12.64 4.59
N TRP A 233 -22.93 -12.02 3.49
CA TRP A 233 -22.37 -12.26 2.17
C TRP A 233 -21.66 -10.99 1.72
N SER A 234 -20.42 -11.14 1.28
CA SER A 234 -19.57 -10.04 0.83
C SER A 234 -19.16 -10.29 -0.61
N PHE A 235 -19.48 -9.36 -1.50
CA PHE A 235 -19.08 -9.35 -2.89
C PHE A 235 -17.94 -8.36 -3.08
N LEU A 236 -16.72 -8.91 -3.08
CA LEU A 236 -15.46 -8.16 -3.18
C LEU A 236 -14.91 -8.35 -4.59
N ARG A 237 -15.00 -7.32 -5.43
CA ARG A 237 -14.45 -7.38 -6.79
C ARG A 237 -12.95 -7.14 -6.77
N GLN A 238 -12.27 -7.69 -7.78
CA GLN A 238 -10.86 -7.37 -8.03
C GLN A 238 -10.70 -5.84 -8.19
N PRO A 239 -9.76 -5.22 -7.48
CA PRO A 239 -9.42 -3.83 -7.71
C PRO A 239 -8.96 -3.60 -9.15
N TYR A 240 -9.17 -2.40 -9.66
CA TYR A 240 -8.70 -1.96 -10.98
C TYR A 240 -7.92 -0.64 -10.86
N VAL A 241 -7.13 -0.29 -11.86
CA VAL A 241 -6.48 1.02 -11.93
C VAL A 241 -7.26 1.97 -12.82
N ALA A 242 -7.44 3.21 -12.37
CA ALA A 242 -8.23 4.21 -13.09
C ALA A 242 -7.67 4.60 -14.46
N ASN A 243 -6.40 4.29 -14.74
CA ASN A 243 -5.71 4.63 -15.98
C ASN A 243 -5.42 3.41 -16.88
N ASP A 244 -5.98 2.24 -16.57
CA ASP A 244 -5.84 0.99 -17.34
C ASP A 244 -4.38 0.57 -17.63
N ARG A 245 -3.46 0.86 -16.71
CA ARG A 245 -2.02 0.53 -16.83
C ARG A 245 -1.60 -0.75 -16.10
N ILE A 246 -2.53 -1.61 -15.70
CA ILE A 246 -2.20 -2.95 -15.20
C ILE A 246 -2.19 -3.92 -16.39
N SER A 247 -1.05 -4.55 -16.62
CA SER A 247 -0.90 -5.67 -17.54
C SER A 247 -0.17 -6.82 -16.86
N SER A 248 -0.59 -8.04 -17.14
CA SER A 248 0.14 -9.26 -16.79
C SER A 248 0.34 -10.08 -18.05
N PHE A 249 1.52 -10.68 -18.20
CA PHE A 249 1.80 -11.63 -19.27
C PHE A 249 1.89 -13.02 -18.65
N GLU A 250 1.01 -13.92 -19.08
CA GLU A 250 1.02 -15.33 -18.67
C GLU A 250 1.61 -16.16 -19.82
N PRO A 251 2.88 -16.60 -19.74
CA PRO A 251 3.54 -17.30 -20.83
C PRO A 251 2.82 -18.58 -21.27
N PHE A 252 2.14 -19.28 -20.36
CA PHE A 252 1.44 -20.53 -20.68
C PHE A 252 0.07 -20.31 -21.34
N ALA A 253 -0.50 -19.10 -21.21
CA ALA A 253 -1.71 -18.70 -21.91
C ALA A 253 -1.42 -17.99 -23.24
N TYR A 254 -0.15 -17.78 -23.58
CA TYR A 254 0.26 -17.17 -24.83
C TYR A 254 0.02 -18.14 -25.99
N ASP A 255 -1.00 -17.85 -26.80
CA ASP A 255 -1.21 -18.47 -28.10
C ASP A 255 -0.65 -17.55 -29.20
N PRO A 256 0.45 -17.93 -29.88
CA PRO A 256 1.04 -17.11 -30.94
C PRO A 256 0.10 -16.90 -32.15
N SER A 257 -0.95 -17.70 -32.31
CA SER A 257 -1.97 -17.50 -33.36
C SER A 257 -2.90 -16.31 -33.09
N TRP A 258 -2.95 -15.80 -31.86
CA TRP A 258 -3.69 -14.59 -31.48
C TRP A 258 -2.86 -13.31 -31.58
N ALA A 259 -1.58 -13.41 -31.97
CA ALA A 259 -0.75 -12.26 -32.25
C ALA A 259 -1.29 -11.52 -33.49
N ILE A 260 -2.04 -10.43 -33.26
CA ILE A 260 -2.38 -9.50 -34.33
C ILE A 260 -1.07 -8.92 -34.85
N LEU A 261 -0.80 -9.18 -36.13
CA LEU A 261 0.33 -8.67 -36.87
C LEU A 261 0.20 -7.12 -36.98
N SER A 262 0.65 -6.39 -35.96
CA SER A 262 0.87 -4.95 -36.07
C SER A 262 2.15 -4.69 -36.86
N ALA A 263 2.12 -5.02 -38.15
CA ALA A 263 3.07 -4.51 -39.11
C ALA A 263 2.48 -3.26 -39.77
N ARG A 264 2.77 -2.08 -39.19
CA ARG A 264 2.98 -0.86 -39.98
C ARG A 264 4.14 -0.08 -39.40
N ALA A 265 5.30 -0.36 -40.00
CA ALA A 265 6.38 0.61 -40.09
C ALA A 265 5.91 1.79 -40.96
N SER A 266 6.19 3.00 -40.51
CA SER A 266 6.51 4.14 -41.37
C SER A 266 7.40 5.08 -40.57
N GLU A 267 8.65 5.14 -41.03
CA GLU A 267 9.75 6.11 -40.83
C GLU A 267 9.53 7.32 -39.92
#